data_AF-V6KG01-F1
#
_entry.id   AF-V6KG01-F1
#
_cell.length_a   1.000
_cell.length_b   1.000
_cell.length_c   1.000
_cell.angle_alpha   90.00
_cell.angle_beta   90.00
_cell.angle_gamma   90.00
#
_symmetry.space_group_name_H-M   'P 1'
#
loop_
_entity.id
_entity.type
_entity.pdbx_description
1 polymer ?
#
loop_
_entity_poly.entity_id
_entity_poly.type
_entity_poly.pdbx_seq_one_letter_code
_entity_poly.pdbx_strand_id
1 'polypeptide(L)'
;MRGLTGAGPDRARGSSQAVIAVGAVLAAVALFVAACGTGGTGARDEGPAHASAVAGAVASPSPSASGGFRRVDAVSLIKKDPKVSTTVKRELEPCSADEYPVEVSYGYLTGGSVNDILVNVSTCGDLVGIATYVYRDVDGSYENVFKAEESPVYAEIDGSDLTVTKQVYDTDDPVSNPSKETVTTYTWKAGRFAQKDIHETDYSKVGSGDAATPAPDN
;
A
#
# COMPACT_ATOMS: atom_id res chain seq x y z
N MET A 1 89.98 -11.85 38.59
CA MET A 1 89.37 -12.99 37.88
C MET A 1 89.90 -13.01 36.45
N ARG A 2 90.75 -13.98 36.10
CA ARG A 2 91.02 -14.45 34.73
C ARG A 2 89.85 -15.38 34.37
N GLY A 3 89.15 -15.38 33.24
CA GLY A 3 89.50 -15.20 31.83
C GLY A 3 89.07 -16.50 31.12
N LEU A 4 88.35 -16.45 29.98
CA LEU A 4 88.34 -17.48 28.92
C LEU A 4 87.44 -17.08 27.73
N THR A 5 88.07 -17.04 26.56
CA THR A 5 87.50 -17.02 25.20
C THR A 5 87.26 -18.44 24.68
N GLY A 6 86.26 -18.66 23.80
CA GLY A 6 86.33 -19.71 22.77
C GLY A 6 85.04 -20.42 22.33
N ALA A 7 84.70 -20.24 21.03
CA ALA A 7 84.08 -21.14 20.03
C ALA A 7 82.66 -21.77 20.21
N GLY A 8 81.84 -21.71 19.13
CA GLY A 8 80.43 -22.18 18.99
C GLY A 8 80.23 -23.71 18.83
N PRO A 9 79.18 -24.26 18.16
CA PRO A 9 78.18 -23.67 17.24
C PRO A 9 76.68 -24.08 17.46
N ASP A 10 75.82 -23.58 16.55
CA ASP A 10 74.50 -24.08 16.08
C ASP A 10 73.27 -24.20 17.02
N ARG A 11 72.20 -23.45 16.70
CA ARG A 11 71.06 -23.96 15.89
C ARG A 11 69.98 -22.89 15.70
N ALA A 12 69.50 -22.79 14.47
CA ALA A 12 68.51 -21.89 13.90
C ALA A 12 67.27 -21.55 14.75
N ARG A 13 66.88 -20.26 14.71
CA ARG A 13 65.50 -19.77 14.61
C ARG A 13 65.62 -18.36 14.02
N GLY A 14 65.25 -18.14 12.78
CA GLY A 14 63.95 -18.50 12.23
C GLY A 14 63.30 -17.18 11.87
N SER A 15 63.61 -16.76 10.64
CA SER A 15 63.04 -15.65 9.89
C SER A 15 61.51 -15.67 9.91
N SER A 16 60.89 -15.08 10.93
CA SER A 16 59.42 -15.04 11.06
C SER A 16 58.84 -13.62 11.13
N GLN A 17 59.65 -12.57 11.02
CA GLN A 17 59.13 -11.19 11.05
C GLN A 17 59.02 -10.51 9.69
N ALA A 18 59.67 -11.01 8.62
CA ALA A 18 59.59 -10.39 7.30
C ALA A 18 58.43 -10.92 6.42
N VAL A 19 57.82 -12.05 6.77
CA VAL A 19 56.76 -12.69 5.94
C VAL A 19 55.36 -12.12 6.23
N ILE A 20 55.15 -11.53 7.40
CA ILE A 20 53.80 -11.12 7.84
C ILE A 20 53.33 -9.83 7.14
N ALA A 21 54.24 -8.98 6.66
CA ALA A 21 53.86 -7.70 6.04
C ALA A 21 53.45 -7.79 4.56
N VAL A 22 53.88 -8.83 3.82
CA VAL A 22 53.56 -8.99 2.39
C VAL A 22 52.23 -9.73 2.16
N GLY A 23 51.87 -10.65 3.06
CA GLY A 23 50.62 -11.43 2.94
C GLY A 23 49.34 -10.60 3.15
N ALA A 24 49.39 -9.56 3.98
CA ALA A 24 48.22 -8.77 4.33
C ALA A 24 47.75 -7.85 3.18
N VAL A 25 48.66 -7.35 2.35
CA VAL A 25 48.33 -6.42 1.26
C VAL A 25 47.72 -7.15 0.05
N LEU A 26 48.19 -8.36 -0.27
CA LEU A 26 47.63 -9.16 -1.37
C LEU A 26 46.24 -9.73 -1.04
N ALA A 27 45.96 -10.04 0.24
CA ALA A 27 44.63 -10.48 0.66
C ALA A 27 43.59 -9.35 0.54
N ALA A 28 43.95 -8.10 0.87
CA ALA A 28 43.05 -6.96 0.78
C ALA A 28 42.67 -6.60 -0.67
N VAL A 29 43.60 -6.71 -1.63
CA VAL A 29 43.32 -6.41 -3.04
C VAL A 29 42.46 -7.51 -3.69
N ALA A 30 42.63 -8.77 -3.33
CA ALA A 30 41.81 -9.87 -3.85
C ALA A 30 40.35 -9.83 -3.33
N LEU A 31 40.12 -9.31 -2.13
CA LEU A 31 38.78 -9.20 -1.53
C LEU A 31 37.91 -8.09 -2.17
N PHE A 32 38.52 -7.03 -2.73
CA PHE A 32 37.77 -5.91 -3.31
C PHE A 32 37.33 -6.09 -4.77
N VAL A 33 37.81 -7.12 -5.49
CA VAL A 33 37.45 -7.35 -6.90
C VAL A 33 36.32 -8.38 -7.09
N ALA A 34 35.82 -9.01 -6.01
CA ALA A 34 34.81 -10.07 -6.08
C ALA A 34 33.40 -9.64 -5.66
N ALA A 35 33.14 -8.35 -5.44
CA ALA A 35 31.85 -7.83 -4.99
C ALA A 35 31.13 -7.03 -6.09
N CYS A 36 30.97 -7.63 -7.28
CA CYS A 36 29.96 -7.23 -8.25
C CYS A 36 29.39 -8.49 -8.92
N GLY A 37 28.71 -9.31 -8.11
CA GLY A 37 27.81 -10.34 -8.59
C GLY A 37 26.45 -10.08 -7.98
N THR A 38 25.57 -9.40 -8.72
CA THR A 38 24.16 -9.23 -8.36
C THR A 38 23.52 -10.62 -8.27
N GLY A 39 23.42 -11.13 -7.05
CA GLY A 39 22.78 -12.40 -6.75
C GLY A 39 21.27 -12.30 -6.95
N GLY A 40 20.75 -13.21 -7.78
CA GLY A 40 19.39 -13.73 -7.66
C GLY A 40 18.28 -12.85 -8.22
N THR A 41 18.02 -12.94 -9.53
CA THR A 41 16.62 -12.97 -9.96
C THR A 41 16.05 -14.29 -9.44
N GLY A 42 15.50 -14.28 -8.22
CA GLY A 42 14.85 -15.43 -7.62
C GLY A 42 13.59 -15.82 -8.40
N ALA A 43 13.76 -16.31 -9.62
CA ALA A 43 12.75 -17.12 -10.27
C ALA A 43 12.81 -18.47 -9.55
N ARG A 44 11.79 -18.75 -8.74
CA ARG A 44 11.56 -20.11 -8.29
C ARG A 44 11.29 -20.96 -9.52
N ASP A 45 12.10 -21.98 -9.70
CA ASP A 45 11.81 -23.02 -10.67
C ASP A 45 10.67 -23.85 -10.07
N GLU A 46 9.43 -23.49 -10.41
CA GLU A 46 8.21 -24.13 -9.91
C GLU A 46 8.04 -25.57 -10.45
N GLY A 47 9.03 -26.11 -11.17
CA GLY A 47 8.98 -27.43 -11.79
C GLY A 47 7.94 -27.53 -12.90
N PRO A 48 7.93 -28.63 -13.68
CA PRO A 48 6.92 -28.83 -14.71
C PRO A 48 5.54 -28.86 -14.05
N ALA A 49 4.61 -28.03 -14.53
CA ALA A 49 3.21 -28.09 -14.10
C ALA A 49 2.70 -29.52 -14.31
N HIS A 50 2.44 -30.23 -13.22
CA HIS A 50 1.88 -31.57 -13.28
C HIS A 50 0.48 -31.49 -13.94
N ALA A 51 0.35 -31.99 -15.16
CA ALA A 51 -0.91 -32.08 -15.90
C ALA A 51 -1.86 -33.17 -15.36
N SER A 52 -1.85 -33.41 -14.05
CA SER A 52 -2.70 -34.40 -13.39
C SER A 52 -3.74 -33.71 -12.52
N ALA A 53 -4.70 -33.05 -13.16
CA ALA A 53 -5.95 -32.68 -12.52
C ALA A 53 -7.10 -32.55 -13.55
N VAL A 54 -7.38 -33.62 -14.29
CA VAL A 54 -8.71 -33.78 -14.91
C VAL A 54 -9.16 -35.24 -14.78
N ALA A 55 -9.72 -35.57 -13.61
CA ALA A 55 -10.61 -36.72 -13.45
C ALA A 55 -11.58 -36.44 -12.29
N GLY A 56 -12.40 -35.41 -12.47
CA GLY A 56 -13.50 -35.07 -11.60
C GLY A 56 -14.22 -33.89 -12.23
N ALA A 57 -15.42 -34.12 -12.74
CA ALA A 57 -16.27 -33.06 -13.26
C ALA A 57 -16.65 -32.14 -12.10
N VAL A 58 -15.78 -31.18 -11.77
CA VAL A 58 -16.17 -30.01 -11.01
C VAL A 58 -17.09 -29.24 -11.96
N ALA A 59 -18.36 -29.08 -11.59
CA ALA A 59 -19.28 -28.26 -12.35
C ALA A 59 -18.61 -26.91 -12.60
N SER A 60 -18.42 -26.55 -13.87
CA SER A 60 -17.93 -25.22 -14.21
C SER A 60 -18.84 -24.20 -13.54
N PRO A 61 -18.31 -23.20 -12.81
CA PRO A 61 -19.15 -22.12 -12.33
C PRO A 61 -19.90 -21.56 -13.54
N SER A 62 -21.21 -21.40 -13.41
CA SER A 62 -21.99 -20.75 -14.46
C SER A 62 -21.36 -19.37 -14.71
N PRO A 63 -21.21 -18.94 -15.98
CA PRO A 63 -20.74 -17.59 -16.25
C PRO A 63 -21.66 -16.64 -15.49
N SER A 64 -21.10 -15.88 -14.55
CA SER A 64 -21.80 -14.75 -13.95
C SER A 64 -22.32 -13.90 -15.10
N ALA A 65 -23.59 -13.48 -15.03
CA ALA A 65 -24.17 -12.61 -16.05
C ALA A 65 -23.13 -11.53 -16.37
N SER A 66 -22.75 -11.41 -17.65
CA SER A 66 -21.89 -10.32 -18.11
C SER A 66 -22.70 -9.05 -17.96
N GLY A 67 -22.78 -8.56 -16.72
CA GLY A 67 -23.55 -7.40 -16.41
C GLY A 67 -23.00 -6.21 -17.16
N GLY A 68 -23.88 -5.30 -17.53
CA GLY A 68 -23.54 -4.15 -18.33
C GLY A 68 -22.52 -3.29 -17.61
N PHE A 69 -21.38 -3.05 -18.25
CA PHE A 69 -20.53 -1.92 -17.91
C PHE A 69 -21.09 -0.68 -18.60
N ARG A 70 -21.31 0.40 -17.83
CA ARG A 70 -21.75 1.68 -18.36
C ARG A 70 -20.89 2.79 -17.76
N ARG A 71 -20.05 3.40 -18.59
CA ARG A 71 -19.28 4.57 -18.17
C ARG A 71 -20.22 5.75 -17.96
N VAL A 72 -19.96 6.53 -16.91
CA VAL A 72 -20.70 7.75 -16.59
C VAL A 72 -19.78 8.95 -16.47
N ASP A 73 -20.35 10.14 -16.60
CA ASP A 73 -19.75 11.36 -16.11
C ASP A 73 -20.04 11.49 -14.60
N ALA A 74 -19.08 11.10 -13.77
CA ALA A 74 -19.22 11.08 -12.32
C ALA A 74 -19.37 12.49 -11.72
N VAL A 75 -18.73 13.50 -12.32
CA VAL A 75 -18.83 14.89 -11.88
C VAL A 75 -20.25 15.40 -12.11
N SER A 76 -20.80 15.18 -13.31
CA SER A 76 -22.20 15.51 -13.59
C SER A 76 -23.17 14.76 -12.69
N LEU A 77 -22.90 13.47 -12.41
CA LEU A 77 -23.74 12.64 -11.54
C LEU A 77 -23.81 13.25 -10.13
N ILE A 78 -22.66 13.55 -9.51
CA ILE A 78 -22.58 14.15 -8.18
C ILE A 78 -23.20 15.55 -8.16
N LYS A 79 -22.89 16.41 -9.14
CA LYS A 79 -23.40 17.79 -9.18
C LYS A 79 -24.94 17.82 -9.29
N LYS A 80 -25.54 16.88 -10.02
CA LYS A 80 -27.00 16.78 -10.22
C LYS A 80 -27.72 16.06 -9.08
N ASP A 81 -27.05 15.21 -8.31
CA ASP A 81 -27.69 14.44 -7.24
C ASP A 81 -28.13 15.36 -6.08
N PRO A 82 -29.44 15.45 -5.76
CA PRO A 82 -29.92 16.27 -4.65
C PRO A 82 -29.53 15.73 -3.26
N LYS A 83 -29.10 14.47 -3.14
CA LYS A 83 -28.64 13.88 -1.88
C LYS A 83 -27.22 14.31 -1.49
N VAL A 84 -26.43 14.79 -2.46
CA VAL A 84 -25.07 15.30 -2.25
C VAL A 84 -25.13 16.69 -1.61
N SER A 85 -24.35 16.92 -0.54
CA SER A 85 -24.35 18.21 0.14
C SER A 85 -23.79 19.34 -0.72
N THR A 86 -24.22 20.57 -0.41
CA THR A 86 -23.69 21.78 -1.04
C THR A 86 -22.21 22.00 -0.75
N THR A 87 -21.69 21.51 0.39
CA THR A 87 -20.27 21.56 0.72
C THR A 87 -19.45 20.72 -0.25
N VAL A 88 -19.79 19.44 -0.44
CA VAL A 88 -19.07 18.59 -1.41
C VAL A 88 -19.19 19.14 -2.83
N LYS A 89 -20.37 19.64 -3.24
CA LYS A 89 -20.53 20.24 -4.57
C LYS A 89 -19.68 21.48 -4.80
N ARG A 90 -19.44 22.27 -3.75
CA ARG A 90 -18.57 23.46 -3.79
C ARG A 90 -17.10 23.08 -3.82
N GLU A 91 -16.71 21.99 -3.15
CA GLU A 91 -15.32 21.50 -3.16
C GLU A 91 -15.00 20.68 -4.42
N LEU A 92 -16.01 20.12 -5.08
CA LEU A 92 -15.88 19.46 -6.37
C LEU A 92 -15.70 20.47 -7.51
N GLU A 93 -14.50 21.03 -7.57
CA GLU A 93 -13.99 21.93 -8.61
C GLU A 93 -12.85 21.27 -9.39
N PRO A 94 -12.56 21.71 -10.62
CA PRO A 94 -11.40 21.21 -11.35
C PRO A 94 -10.11 21.60 -10.63
N CYS A 95 -9.18 20.65 -10.51
CA CYS A 95 -7.84 20.86 -9.98
C CYS A 95 -6.92 21.54 -11.00
N SER A 96 -7.10 21.21 -12.27
CA SER A 96 -6.38 21.78 -13.40
C SER A 96 -7.23 21.64 -14.66
N ALA A 97 -7.49 22.74 -15.36
CA ALA A 97 -8.36 22.77 -16.53
C ALA A 97 -9.72 22.08 -16.25
N ASP A 98 -9.93 20.89 -16.81
CA ASP A 98 -11.17 20.10 -16.67
C ASP A 98 -10.96 18.81 -15.86
N GLU A 99 -9.81 18.66 -15.19
CA GLU A 99 -9.48 17.48 -14.36
C GLU A 99 -10.02 17.65 -12.94
N TYR A 100 -10.88 16.74 -12.50
CA TYR A 100 -11.50 16.76 -11.18
C TYR A 100 -10.88 15.70 -10.25
N PRO A 101 -10.85 15.93 -8.92
CA PRO A 101 -10.32 14.99 -7.93
C PRO A 101 -11.37 13.91 -7.61
N VAL A 102 -11.70 13.10 -8.62
CA VAL A 102 -12.71 12.06 -8.52
C VAL A 102 -12.13 10.73 -8.98
N GLU A 103 -12.29 9.71 -8.14
CA GLU A 103 -12.00 8.33 -8.48
C GLU A 103 -13.29 7.55 -8.67
N VAL A 104 -13.36 6.74 -9.73
CA VAL A 104 -14.55 5.97 -10.10
C VAL A 104 -14.21 4.49 -10.22
N SER A 105 -14.84 3.68 -9.39
CA SER A 105 -14.76 2.23 -9.40
C SER A 105 -16.11 1.61 -9.77
N TYR A 106 -16.09 0.46 -10.46
CA TYR A 106 -17.28 -0.23 -10.94
C TYR A 106 -17.32 -1.66 -10.38
N GLY A 107 -18.46 -2.09 -9.85
CA GLY A 107 -18.60 -3.45 -9.31
C GLY A 107 -20.05 -3.84 -9.02
N TYR A 108 -20.26 -5.07 -8.55
CA TYR A 108 -21.59 -5.62 -8.24
C TYR A 108 -21.84 -5.64 -6.73
N LEU A 109 -22.02 -4.46 -6.14
CA LEU A 109 -22.28 -4.31 -4.71
C LEU A 109 -23.73 -4.68 -4.34
N THR A 110 -24.65 -4.47 -5.28
CA THR A 110 -26.08 -4.54 -5.01
C THR A 110 -26.77 -5.75 -5.67
N GLY A 111 -26.03 -6.53 -6.46
CA GLY A 111 -26.52 -7.71 -7.18
C GLY A 111 -27.34 -7.40 -8.45
N GLY A 112 -27.22 -6.18 -8.99
CA GLY A 112 -27.85 -5.79 -10.24
C GLY A 112 -27.18 -6.42 -11.48
N SER A 113 -27.84 -6.34 -12.64
CA SER A 113 -27.29 -6.76 -13.93
C SER A 113 -26.42 -5.69 -14.60
N VAL A 114 -26.28 -4.52 -13.98
CA VAL A 114 -25.41 -3.42 -14.42
C VAL A 114 -24.52 -3.11 -13.22
N ASN A 115 -23.25 -2.77 -13.50
CA ASN A 115 -22.33 -2.40 -12.42
C ASN A 115 -22.86 -1.19 -11.64
N ASP A 116 -22.77 -1.28 -10.33
CA ASP A 116 -22.84 -0.15 -9.43
C ASP A 116 -21.56 0.69 -9.58
N ILE A 117 -21.67 1.96 -9.26
CA ILE A 117 -20.60 2.94 -9.39
C ILE A 117 -20.24 3.45 -8.02
N LEU A 118 -19.01 3.15 -7.58
CA LEU A 118 -18.40 3.76 -6.43
C LEU A 118 -17.66 5.02 -6.88
N VAL A 119 -17.94 6.15 -6.24
CA VAL A 119 -17.29 7.42 -6.53
C VAL A 119 -16.69 7.98 -5.25
N ASN A 120 -15.36 8.09 -5.20
CA ASN A 120 -14.64 8.82 -4.15
C ASN A 120 -14.32 10.22 -4.66
N VAL A 121 -14.53 11.23 -3.82
CA VAL A 121 -14.20 12.63 -4.08
C VAL A 121 -13.13 13.05 -3.09
N SER A 122 -12.07 13.68 -3.58
CA SER A 122 -10.99 14.19 -2.77
C SER A 122 -10.77 15.69 -2.99
N THR A 123 -9.92 16.29 -2.15
CA THR A 123 -9.36 17.62 -2.38
C THR A 123 -8.28 17.57 -3.45
N CYS A 124 -8.07 18.67 -4.18
CA CYS A 124 -7.11 18.70 -5.29
C CYS A 124 -5.63 18.61 -4.89
N GLY A 125 -5.24 19.20 -3.76
CA GLY A 125 -3.83 19.36 -3.40
C GLY A 125 -3.24 18.16 -2.68
N ASP A 126 -3.93 17.72 -1.64
CA ASP A 126 -3.51 16.70 -0.69
C ASP A 126 -4.27 15.37 -0.87
N LEU A 127 -5.19 15.30 -1.83
CA LEU A 127 -5.99 14.10 -2.16
C LEU A 127 -6.74 13.52 -0.94
N VAL A 128 -7.09 14.38 0.02
CA VAL A 128 -7.87 13.99 1.19
C VAL A 128 -9.29 13.70 0.75
N GLY A 129 -9.76 12.48 0.99
CA GLY A 129 -11.11 12.05 0.65
C GLY A 129 -12.16 12.81 1.46
N ILE A 130 -13.02 13.58 0.79
CA ILE A 130 -14.07 14.37 1.44
C ILE A 130 -15.43 13.68 1.39
N ALA A 131 -15.63 12.77 0.43
CA ALA A 131 -16.88 12.06 0.27
C ALA A 131 -16.74 10.78 -0.53
N THR A 132 -17.67 9.85 -0.30
CA THR A 132 -17.84 8.64 -1.11
C THR A 132 -19.32 8.33 -1.33
N TYR A 133 -19.64 7.78 -2.50
CA TYR A 133 -21.01 7.48 -2.94
C TYR A 133 -21.08 6.16 -3.69
N VAL A 134 -22.18 5.42 -3.52
CA VAL A 134 -22.53 4.30 -4.40
C VAL A 134 -23.79 4.64 -5.17
N TYR A 135 -23.72 4.50 -6.49
CA TYR A 135 -24.85 4.63 -7.38
C TYR A 135 -25.20 3.28 -8.01
N ARG A 136 -26.49 2.96 -8.02
CA ARG A 136 -27.06 1.74 -8.60
C ARG A 136 -27.89 2.09 -9.83
N ASP A 137 -27.85 1.24 -10.85
CA ASP A 137 -28.79 1.32 -11.97
C ASP A 137 -30.22 0.95 -11.53
N VAL A 138 -31.16 1.85 -11.78
CA VAL A 138 -32.60 1.67 -11.63
C VAL A 138 -33.24 2.07 -12.95
N ASP A 139 -33.69 1.07 -13.71
CA ASP A 139 -34.33 1.24 -15.02
C ASP A 139 -33.52 2.15 -15.98
N GLY A 140 -32.19 2.00 -15.98
CA GLY A 140 -31.29 2.77 -16.83
C GLY A 140 -30.87 4.13 -16.29
N SER A 141 -31.33 4.53 -15.11
CA SER A 141 -30.90 5.74 -14.40
C SER A 141 -30.12 5.37 -13.14
N TYR A 142 -29.02 6.07 -12.86
CA TYR A 142 -28.22 5.84 -11.68
C TYR A 142 -28.79 6.58 -10.46
N GLU A 143 -29.13 5.83 -9.40
CA GLU A 143 -29.63 6.36 -8.14
C GLU A 143 -28.59 6.18 -7.02
N ASN A 144 -28.41 7.21 -6.21
CA ASN A 144 -27.55 7.15 -5.02
C ASN A 144 -28.19 6.29 -3.93
N VAL A 145 -27.49 5.21 -3.57
CA VAL A 145 -27.90 4.22 -2.57
C VAL A 145 -26.96 4.13 -1.37
N PHE A 146 -25.84 4.85 -1.40
CA PHE A 146 -24.91 5.01 -0.28
C PHE A 146 -24.23 6.38 -0.34
N LYS A 147 -24.02 6.98 0.82
CA LYS A 147 -23.33 8.26 0.98
C LYS A 147 -22.57 8.29 2.31
N ALA A 148 -21.33 8.77 2.27
CA ALA A 148 -20.60 9.27 3.43
C ALA A 148 -19.82 10.53 3.04
N GLU A 149 -19.98 11.61 3.80
CA GLU A 149 -19.37 12.93 3.52
C GLU A 149 -18.61 13.48 4.74
N GLU A 150 -18.23 12.61 5.67
CA GLU A 150 -17.45 12.97 6.85
C GLU A 150 -15.97 12.75 6.52
N SER A 151 -15.32 13.82 6.08
CA SER A 151 -13.88 13.83 5.79
C SER A 151 -13.02 13.61 7.04
N PRO A 152 -11.89 12.88 6.97
CA PRO A 152 -11.42 12.10 5.81
C PRO A 152 -12.17 10.77 5.66
N VAL A 153 -12.69 10.51 4.46
CA VAL A 153 -13.39 9.27 4.11
C VAL A 153 -12.94 8.74 2.76
N TYR A 154 -12.74 7.43 2.70
CA TYR A 154 -12.46 6.70 1.47
C TYR A 154 -13.23 5.38 1.47
N ALA A 155 -13.55 4.85 0.29
CA ALA A 155 -14.19 3.56 0.20
C ALA A 155 -13.67 2.72 -0.96
N GLU A 156 -13.83 1.41 -0.80
CA GLU A 156 -13.34 0.40 -1.71
C GLU A 156 -14.41 -0.68 -1.93
N ILE A 157 -14.33 -1.35 -3.08
CA ILE A 157 -15.13 -2.53 -3.38
C ILE A 157 -14.30 -3.76 -3.03
N ASP A 158 -14.74 -4.55 -2.05
CA ASP A 158 -14.15 -5.85 -1.72
C ASP A 158 -15.15 -6.96 -2.03
N GLY A 159 -14.98 -7.61 -3.18
CA GLY A 159 -15.93 -8.59 -3.70
C GLY A 159 -17.32 -7.97 -3.95
N SER A 160 -18.29 -8.34 -3.10
CA SER A 160 -19.66 -7.78 -3.11
C SER A 160 -19.94 -6.82 -1.96
N ASP A 161 -18.94 -6.56 -1.11
CA ASP A 161 -19.07 -5.68 0.04
C ASP A 161 -18.43 -4.31 -0.27
N LEU A 162 -18.95 -3.28 0.41
CA LEU A 162 -18.40 -1.94 0.39
C LEU A 162 -17.63 -1.72 1.68
N THR A 163 -16.33 -1.46 1.59
CA THR A 163 -15.51 -1.10 2.75
C THR A 163 -15.34 0.40 2.79
N VAL A 164 -15.66 1.03 3.92
CA VAL A 164 -15.54 2.48 4.12
C VAL A 164 -14.58 2.74 5.27
N THR A 165 -13.56 3.52 4.98
CA THR A 165 -12.49 3.88 5.89
C THR A 165 -12.65 5.34 6.28
N LYS A 166 -12.62 5.62 7.59
CA LYS A 166 -12.62 6.98 8.15
C LYS A 166 -11.42 7.14 9.05
N GLN A 167 -10.67 8.23 8.86
CA GLN A 167 -9.49 8.53 9.66
C GLN A 167 -9.75 9.66 10.64
N VAL A 168 -9.14 9.58 11.83
CA VAL A 168 -9.23 10.60 12.88
C VAL A 168 -7.83 11.11 13.19
N TYR A 169 -7.71 12.42 13.22
CA TYR A 169 -6.48 13.17 13.46
C TYR A 169 -6.61 13.93 14.77
N ASP A 170 -5.62 13.79 15.65
CA ASP A 170 -5.47 14.68 16.80
C ASP A 170 -4.87 16.03 16.37
N THR A 171 -4.91 17.03 17.26
CA THR A 171 -4.55 18.43 16.96
C THR A 171 -3.20 18.62 16.24
N ASP A 172 -2.22 17.77 16.55
CA ASP A 172 -0.84 17.90 16.06
C ASP A 172 -0.46 16.81 15.05
N ASP A 173 -1.44 16.09 14.51
CA ASP A 173 -1.18 15.01 13.55
C ASP A 173 -0.83 15.57 12.17
N PRO A 174 0.29 15.15 11.57
CA PRO A 174 0.52 15.46 10.16
C PRO A 174 -0.50 14.71 9.31
N VAL A 175 -0.88 15.28 8.16
CA VAL A 175 -1.84 14.68 7.21
C VAL A 175 -1.50 13.23 6.86
N SER A 176 -0.21 12.87 6.84
CA SER A 176 0.27 11.52 6.55
C SER A 176 0.18 10.52 7.70
N ASN A 177 -0.19 10.95 8.92
CA ASN A 177 -0.17 10.10 10.11
C ASN A 177 -1.41 10.33 10.99
N PRO A 178 -2.56 9.72 10.66
CA PRO A 178 -3.73 9.78 11.51
C PRO A 178 -3.48 9.09 12.86
N SER A 179 -4.17 9.55 13.89
CA SER A 179 -4.20 8.92 15.22
C SER A 179 -4.98 7.61 15.21
N LYS A 180 -6.11 7.59 14.51
CA LYS A 180 -7.02 6.44 14.48
C LYS A 180 -7.61 6.24 13.11
N GLU A 181 -8.05 5.02 12.86
CA GLU A 181 -8.85 4.68 11.69
C GLU A 181 -9.98 3.74 12.07
N THR A 182 -11.17 3.99 11.51
CA THR A 182 -12.32 3.11 11.60
C THR A 182 -12.63 2.58 10.21
N VAL A 183 -12.62 1.25 10.06
CA VAL A 183 -12.98 0.57 8.83
C VAL A 183 -14.31 -0.13 9.05
N THR A 184 -15.31 0.23 8.27
CA THR A 184 -16.66 -0.35 8.34
C THR A 184 -16.95 -1.07 7.03
N THR A 185 -17.22 -2.37 7.10
CA THR A 185 -17.67 -3.15 5.95
C THR A 185 -19.18 -3.17 5.90
N TYR A 186 -19.76 -2.87 4.74
CA TYR A 186 -21.18 -2.89 4.47
C TYR A 186 -21.50 -3.95 3.43
N THR A 187 -22.67 -4.56 3.57
CA THR A 187 -23.22 -5.49 2.58
C THR A 187 -24.62 -5.05 2.16
N TRP A 188 -24.98 -5.27 0.89
CA TRP A 188 -26.30 -4.91 0.40
C TRP A 188 -27.36 -5.89 0.90
N LYS A 189 -28.35 -5.37 1.66
CA LYS A 189 -29.43 -6.19 2.21
C LYS A 189 -30.73 -5.41 2.27
N ALA A 190 -31.79 -6.00 1.72
CA ALA A 190 -33.14 -5.43 1.77
C ALA A 190 -33.19 -3.96 1.32
N GLY A 191 -32.58 -3.66 0.16
CA GLY A 191 -32.66 -2.35 -0.49
C GLY A 191 -31.74 -1.26 0.09
N ARG A 192 -30.77 -1.61 0.94
CA ARG A 192 -29.78 -0.66 1.48
C ARG A 192 -28.47 -1.36 1.83
N PHE A 193 -27.41 -0.59 2.00
CA PHE A 193 -26.20 -1.06 2.67
C PHE A 193 -26.44 -1.19 4.17
N ALA A 194 -26.24 -2.38 4.69
CA ALA A 194 -26.25 -2.66 6.13
C ALA A 194 -24.82 -2.94 6.57
N GLN A 195 -24.42 -2.37 7.71
CA GLN A 195 -23.13 -2.68 8.32
C GLN A 195 -23.04 -4.19 8.60
N LYS A 196 -21.97 -4.80 8.09
CA LYS A 196 -21.62 -6.20 8.25
C LYS A 196 -20.58 -6.38 9.36
N ASP A 197 -19.55 -5.53 9.36
CA ASP A 197 -18.46 -5.56 10.33
C ASP A 197 -17.89 -4.16 10.56
N ILE A 198 -17.18 -3.98 11.67
CA ILE A 198 -16.43 -2.76 11.99
C ILE A 198 -15.19 -3.11 12.80
N HIS A 199 -14.06 -2.49 12.46
CA HIS A 199 -12.87 -2.51 13.30
C HIS A 199 -12.26 -1.11 13.40
N GLU A 200 -11.60 -0.86 14.53
CA GLU A 200 -10.88 0.37 14.82
C GLU A 200 -9.40 0.02 15.01
N THR A 201 -8.54 0.86 14.45
CA THR A 201 -7.09 0.81 14.66
C THR A 201 -6.66 2.10 15.34
N ASP A 202 -6.03 1.98 16.50
CA ASP A 202 -5.30 3.06 17.15
C ASP A 202 -3.83 2.98 16.73
N TYR A 203 -3.34 4.02 16.05
CA TYR A 203 -1.93 4.06 15.65
C TYR A 203 -1.05 4.55 16.80
N SER A 204 0.05 3.83 17.05
CA SER A 204 1.04 4.25 18.05
C SER A 204 1.82 5.47 17.58
N LYS A 205 2.03 6.44 18.49
CA LYS A 205 2.89 7.62 18.26
C LYS A 205 4.37 7.26 18.37
N VAL A 206 4.91 6.48 17.44
CA VAL A 206 6.36 6.23 17.36
C VAL A 206 7.01 7.17 16.35
N GLY A 207 7.75 8.18 16.85
CA GLY A 207 8.64 9.01 16.02
C GLY A 207 8.27 10.50 15.88
N SER A 208 8.42 11.25 16.96
CA SER A 208 8.87 12.66 16.90
C SER A 208 9.92 12.88 18.00
N GLY A 209 10.88 11.95 18.08
CA GLY A 209 12.07 12.16 18.87
C GLY A 209 13.00 13.02 18.05
N ASP A 210 13.23 14.26 18.50
CA ASP A 210 14.30 15.12 18.01
C ASP A 210 15.55 14.28 17.76
N ALA A 211 16.08 14.31 16.54
CA ALA A 211 17.47 13.97 16.33
C ALA A 211 18.27 14.93 17.22
N ALA A 212 18.76 14.44 18.35
CA ALA A 212 19.63 15.19 19.23
C ALA A 212 20.74 15.78 18.36
N THR A 213 20.76 17.11 18.25
CA THR A 213 21.86 17.83 17.60
C THR A 213 23.13 17.42 18.35
N PRO A 214 24.15 16.84 17.69
CA PRO A 214 25.39 16.54 18.38
C PRO A 214 25.96 17.85 18.93
N ALA A 215 26.18 17.90 20.24
CA ALA A 215 26.81 19.05 20.88
C ALA A 215 28.19 19.28 20.24
N PRO A 216 28.61 20.54 20.00
CA PRO A 216 29.93 20.81 19.46
C PRO A 216 31.00 20.36 20.47
N ASP A 217 31.97 19.58 19.98
CA ASP A 217 33.15 19.18 20.74
C ASP A 217 33.96 20.45 21.10
N ASN A 218 34.30 20.60 22.39
CA ASN A 218 35.30 21.57 22.87
C ASN A 218 36.68 20.92 22.95
#